data_AF-A0A9X1SJ09-F1
#
_entry.id   AF-A0A9X1SJ09-F1
#
_cell.length_a   1.000
_cell.length_b   1.000
_cell.length_c   1.000
_cell.angle_alpha   90.00
_cell.angle_beta   90.00
_cell.angle_gamma   90.00
#
_symmetry.space_group_name_H-M   'P 1'
#
loop_
_entity.id
_entity.type
_entity.pdbx_description
1 polymer ?
#
loop_
_entity_poly.entity_id
_entity_poly.type
_entity_poly.pdbx_seq_one_letter_code
_entity_poly.pdbx_strand_id
1 'polypeptide(L)'
;MRIAIAGAILLLTIAAPVAAEETLGIVKEKPTEGFFVEIDGGYMVPYEMQIPGTEVKLAMVPVPGGTHVMGTGDSAYRVKIEPFWMAQTETTWGQYHEFMQLHDLFKKFKRAKVRLVTDENKIDAVTVPTPLRDRICSDALPFDNGDNPQQVAVTMTQYAAMQFSKWLSRLTGQQYRLPSEAEWEHAALGGTVGPYSCGGVDKLQDYAWYVANADEKLHQVGGKLPNQYGLYDMQGNVWEWVLDAYVAAPPAELSGKTLTVAEAIEWPIEPYPLCLKGGSWDDGPEACKVAAKLGSDDEEWKMHDPNIPLSPWWFTNYPANCVGFRVIRPLQRLPNEAMVRYWEPSAAETKRDIIDRVTGQWGEIGLVDEKLPEAMKKAHQE
;
A
#
# COMPACT_ATOMS: atom_id res chain seq x y z
N MET A 1 -36.37 41.55 59.70
CA MET A 1 -36.64 41.11 58.31
C MET A 1 -35.29 40.78 57.69
N ARG A 2 -34.97 39.50 57.51
CA ARG A 2 -33.62 39.02 57.19
C ARG A 2 -33.35 39.06 55.68
N ILE A 3 -32.12 39.46 55.39
CA ILE A 3 -31.44 39.58 54.09
C ILE A 3 -31.33 38.20 53.42
N ALA A 4 -31.59 38.11 52.12
CA ALA A 4 -31.29 36.93 51.30
C ALA A 4 -30.29 37.33 50.20
N ILE A 5 -29.11 36.72 50.25
CA ILE A 5 -27.99 36.87 49.31
C ILE A 5 -28.18 35.83 48.20
N ALA A 6 -28.10 36.27 46.94
CA ALA A 6 -28.12 35.41 45.77
C ALA A 6 -26.78 34.69 45.61
N GLY A 7 -26.79 33.36 45.63
CA GLY A 7 -25.64 32.52 45.29
C GLY A 7 -25.81 31.93 43.89
N ALA A 8 -24.93 32.32 42.96
CA ALA A 8 -24.82 31.71 41.64
C ALA A 8 -24.11 30.35 41.76
N ILE A 9 -24.77 29.27 41.34
CA ILE A 9 -24.16 27.93 41.24
C ILE A 9 -23.56 27.81 39.84
N LEU A 10 -22.22 27.87 39.78
CA LEU A 10 -21.43 27.56 38.59
C LEU A 10 -21.33 26.04 38.48
N LEU A 11 -22.06 25.43 37.55
CA LEU A 11 -21.90 24.02 37.18
C LEU A 11 -20.59 23.87 36.38
N LEU A 12 -19.53 23.43 37.06
CA LEU A 12 -18.33 22.89 36.42
C LEU A 12 -18.67 21.51 35.85
N THR A 13 -18.82 21.41 34.53
CA THR A 13 -18.79 20.12 33.82
C THR A 13 -17.34 19.63 33.80
N ILE A 14 -17.02 18.70 34.68
CA ILE A 14 -15.79 17.92 34.62
C ILE A 14 -15.92 17.04 33.37
N ALA A 15 -15.20 17.41 32.30
CA ALA A 15 -15.01 16.51 31.17
C ALA A 15 -14.27 15.27 31.69
N ALA A 16 -14.93 14.12 31.61
CA ALA A 16 -14.29 12.84 31.87
C ALA A 16 -13.10 12.69 30.90
N PRO A 17 -11.96 12.12 31.35
CA PRO A 17 -10.87 11.85 30.43
C PRO A 17 -11.38 10.86 29.38
N VAL A 18 -11.37 11.28 28.12
CA VAL A 18 -11.48 10.37 26.98
C VAL A 18 -10.41 9.32 27.20
N ALA A 19 -10.81 8.07 27.40
CA ALA A 19 -9.88 6.96 27.52
C ALA A 19 -8.93 7.03 26.31
N ALA A 20 -7.63 7.07 26.57
CA ALA A 20 -6.61 7.04 25.53
C ALA A 20 -6.88 5.79 24.70
N GLU A 21 -7.37 5.98 23.49
CA GLU A 21 -7.58 4.94 22.51
C GLU A 21 -6.25 4.16 22.40
N GLU A 22 -6.27 2.84 22.61
CA GLU A 22 -5.07 2.04 22.42
C GLU A 22 -4.70 2.12 20.94
N THR A 23 -3.72 2.97 20.62
CA THR A 23 -3.24 3.13 19.24
C THR A 23 -2.63 1.81 18.81
N LEU A 24 -3.31 1.12 17.89
CA LEU A 24 -2.89 -0.18 17.36
C LEU A 24 -1.39 -0.21 17.05
N GLY A 25 -0.63 -1.12 17.65
CA GLY A 25 0.82 -1.23 17.44
C GLY A 25 1.69 -0.30 18.29
N ILE A 26 1.15 0.40 19.28
CA ILE A 26 1.92 1.19 20.26
C ILE A 26 1.73 0.63 21.66
N VAL A 27 2.83 0.45 22.39
CA VAL A 27 2.85 0.06 23.81
C VAL A 27 3.60 1.09 24.65
N LYS A 28 3.21 1.28 25.90
CA LYS A 28 3.86 2.24 26.82
C LYS A 28 5.13 1.69 27.45
N GLU A 29 5.14 0.39 27.73
CA GLU A 29 6.26 -0.28 28.38
C GLU A 29 7.19 -0.88 27.34
N LYS A 30 8.49 -0.86 27.64
CA LYS A 30 9.50 -1.38 26.72
C LYS A 30 9.32 -2.89 26.53
N PRO A 31 9.16 -3.38 25.28
CA PRO A 31 9.11 -4.81 25.02
C PRO A 31 10.38 -5.51 25.48
N THR A 32 10.25 -6.70 26.08
CA THR A 32 11.38 -7.53 26.51
C THR A 32 11.95 -8.38 25.37
N GLU A 33 11.16 -8.62 24.32
CA GLU A 33 11.48 -9.43 23.16
C GLU A 33 10.90 -8.81 21.88
N GLY A 34 11.43 -9.22 20.73
CA GLY A 34 10.99 -8.74 19.42
C GLY A 34 11.59 -7.40 19.01
N PHE A 35 11.46 -7.08 17.72
CA PHE A 35 11.87 -5.79 17.17
C PHE A 35 10.86 -4.71 17.59
N PHE A 36 11.36 -3.54 17.98
CA PHE A 36 10.54 -2.38 18.31
C PHE A 36 11.26 -1.09 17.91
N VAL A 37 10.49 -0.02 17.76
CA VAL A 37 11.02 1.33 17.52
C VAL A 37 10.61 2.21 18.69
N GLU A 38 11.59 2.82 19.35
CA GLU A 38 11.34 3.79 20.43
C GLU A 38 10.83 5.11 19.85
N ILE A 39 9.76 5.65 20.46
CA ILE A 39 9.11 6.89 20.06
C ILE A 39 8.81 7.75 21.28
N ASP A 40 8.47 9.03 21.06
CA ASP A 40 7.99 9.87 22.15
C ASP A 40 6.69 9.28 22.74
N GLY A 41 6.70 8.99 24.05
CA GLY A 41 5.56 8.43 24.77
C GLY A 41 5.35 6.91 24.66
N GLY A 42 6.27 6.14 24.04
CA GLY A 42 6.17 4.67 24.04
C GLY A 42 7.07 3.95 23.03
N TYR A 43 6.61 2.78 22.60
CA TYR A 43 7.32 1.90 21.66
C TYR A 43 6.36 1.43 20.57
N MET A 44 6.76 1.59 19.31
CA MET A 44 6.08 0.93 18.20
C MET A 44 6.49 -0.54 18.17
N VAL A 45 5.50 -1.42 18.07
CA VAL A 45 5.68 -2.86 17.99
C VAL A 45 5.02 -3.42 16.73
N PRO A 46 5.46 -4.59 16.24
CA PRO A 46 4.72 -5.35 15.26
C PRO A 46 3.30 -5.63 15.75
N TYR A 47 2.34 -5.62 14.84
CA TYR A 47 0.99 -6.05 15.13
C TYR A 47 0.41 -6.82 13.95
N GLU A 48 -0.57 -7.65 14.26
CA GLU A 48 -1.40 -8.32 13.27
C GLU A 48 -2.83 -7.86 13.47
N MET A 49 -3.51 -7.50 12.38
CA MET A 49 -4.92 -7.14 12.43
C MET A 49 -5.72 -8.00 11.46
N GLN A 50 -6.87 -8.47 11.91
CA GLN A 50 -7.87 -9.03 11.02
C GLN A 50 -8.51 -7.91 10.20
N ILE A 51 -8.58 -8.06 8.88
CA ILE A 51 -9.27 -7.12 8.01
C ILE A 51 -10.76 -7.18 8.35
N PRO A 52 -11.39 -6.07 8.80
CA PRO A 52 -12.75 -6.11 9.32
C PRO A 52 -13.76 -6.72 8.34
N GLY A 53 -14.54 -7.70 8.81
CA GLY A 53 -15.53 -8.39 7.98
C GLY A 53 -15.00 -9.61 7.21
N THR A 54 -13.74 -10.00 7.43
CA THR A 54 -13.07 -11.14 6.77
C THR A 54 -12.32 -11.99 7.81
N GLU A 55 -11.86 -13.19 7.44
CA GLU A 55 -10.92 -13.98 8.27
C GLU A 55 -9.44 -13.71 7.92
N VAL A 56 -9.20 -12.83 6.96
CA VAL A 56 -7.86 -12.51 6.44
C VAL A 56 -7.17 -11.52 7.36
N LYS A 57 -5.86 -11.68 7.53
CA LYS A 57 -5.04 -10.85 8.41
C LYS A 57 -3.98 -10.07 7.63
N LEU A 58 -3.59 -8.95 8.22
CA LEU A 58 -2.50 -8.09 7.78
C LEU A 58 -1.51 -7.90 8.94
N ALA A 59 -0.28 -8.38 8.75
CA ALA A 59 0.82 -8.18 9.67
C ALA A 59 1.62 -6.94 9.27
N MET A 60 1.93 -6.09 10.25
CA MET A 60 2.59 -4.81 10.05
C MET A 60 3.78 -4.70 11.02
N VAL A 61 4.96 -4.34 10.51
CA VAL A 61 6.19 -4.20 11.30
C VAL A 61 6.61 -2.73 11.37
N PRO A 62 7.10 -2.24 12.52
CA PRO A 62 7.54 -0.86 12.64
C PRO A 62 8.86 -0.66 11.90
N VAL A 63 9.02 0.48 11.25
CA VAL A 63 10.23 0.94 10.58
C VAL A 63 10.67 2.23 11.28
N PRO A 64 11.91 2.30 11.79
CA PRO A 64 12.39 3.49 12.47
C PRO A 64 12.51 4.66 11.51
N GLY A 65 12.24 5.86 11.99
CA GLY A 65 12.54 7.09 11.25
C GLY A 65 14.05 7.27 11.08
N GLY A 66 14.44 8.15 10.16
CA GLY A 66 15.85 8.39 9.87
C GLY A 66 16.06 9.36 8.72
N THR A 67 17.27 9.36 8.19
CA THR A 67 17.60 10.10 6.96
C THR A 67 18.15 9.11 5.95
N HIS A 68 17.44 8.94 4.84
CA HIS A 68 17.86 8.10 3.74
C HIS A 68 18.54 8.95 2.66
N VAL A 69 19.57 8.40 2.02
CA VAL A 69 20.30 9.07 0.95
C VAL A 69 19.85 8.48 -0.38
N MET A 70 19.24 9.30 -1.22
CA MET A 70 18.80 8.94 -2.57
C MET A 70 19.84 9.40 -3.59
N GLY A 71 20.02 8.64 -4.67
CA GLY A 71 21.00 8.94 -5.71
C GLY A 71 22.44 8.62 -5.31
N THR A 72 23.40 8.99 -6.15
CA THR A 72 24.82 8.66 -5.97
C THR A 72 25.71 9.82 -6.40
N GLY A 73 26.84 10.02 -5.71
CA GLY A 73 27.80 11.07 -6.08
C GLY A 73 27.18 12.47 -6.04
N ASP A 74 27.40 13.25 -7.09
CA ASP A 74 26.97 14.65 -7.16
C ASP A 74 25.45 14.84 -7.30
N SER A 75 24.69 13.77 -7.61
CA SER A 75 23.21 13.83 -7.65
C SER A 75 22.55 13.42 -6.33
N ALA A 76 23.35 13.10 -5.31
CA ALA A 76 22.81 12.61 -4.05
C ALA A 76 22.04 13.67 -3.27
N TYR A 77 20.90 13.28 -2.70
CA TYR A 77 20.07 14.11 -1.82
C TYR A 77 19.57 13.31 -0.63
N ARG A 78 19.05 13.98 0.40
CA ARG A 78 18.62 13.36 1.66
C ARG A 78 17.11 13.47 1.82
N VAL A 79 16.48 12.40 2.27
CA VAL A 79 15.06 12.37 2.62
C VAL A 79 14.93 12.06 4.10
N LYS A 80 14.28 12.95 4.85
CA LYS A 80 13.89 12.73 6.25
C LYS A 80 12.64 11.87 6.28
N ILE A 81 12.76 10.70 6.88
CA ILE A 81 11.72 9.69 6.97
C ILE A 81 11.25 9.65 8.42
N GLU A 82 9.97 9.91 8.63
CA GLU A 82 9.32 9.72 9.93
C GLU A 82 9.07 8.23 10.18
N PRO A 83 8.98 7.76 11.45
CA PRO A 83 8.64 6.36 11.71
C PRO A 83 7.26 5.98 11.14
N PHE A 84 7.15 4.74 10.68
CA PHE A 84 5.91 4.18 10.12
C PHE A 84 5.84 2.67 10.37
N TRP A 85 4.71 2.05 10.07
CA TRP A 85 4.62 0.60 9.94
C TRP A 85 4.51 0.21 8.48
N MET A 86 5.17 -0.87 8.08
CA MET A 86 5.09 -1.45 6.74
C MET A 86 4.51 -2.86 6.83
N ALA A 87 3.72 -3.28 5.84
CA ALA A 87 3.27 -4.66 5.74
C ALA A 87 4.48 -5.60 5.70
N GLN A 88 4.42 -6.66 6.51
CA GLN A 88 5.53 -7.58 6.72
C GLN A 88 6.00 -8.25 5.42
N THR A 89 5.07 -8.47 4.50
CA THR A 89 5.26 -9.09 3.19
C THR A 89 4.60 -8.24 2.10
N GLU A 90 4.75 -8.64 0.82
CA GLU A 90 3.83 -8.14 -0.21
C GLU A 90 2.37 -8.50 0.11
N THR A 91 1.45 -7.75 -0.50
CA THR A 91 0.01 -8.01 -0.41
C THR A 91 -0.29 -9.34 -1.07
N THR A 92 -0.98 -10.24 -0.38
CA THR A 92 -1.29 -11.58 -0.91
C THR A 92 -2.59 -11.61 -1.69
N TRP A 93 -2.78 -12.62 -2.54
CA TRP A 93 -4.08 -12.87 -3.19
C TRP A 93 -5.20 -13.07 -2.18
N GLY A 94 -4.95 -13.68 -1.01
CA GLY A 94 -5.93 -13.79 0.05
C GLY A 94 -6.44 -12.42 0.53
N GLN A 95 -5.54 -11.44 0.67
CA GLN A 95 -5.91 -10.07 1.02
C GLN A 95 -6.58 -9.32 -0.14
N TYR A 96 -6.04 -9.45 -1.35
CA TYR A 96 -6.53 -8.71 -2.51
C TYR A 96 -7.91 -9.22 -3.01
N HIS A 97 -8.20 -10.52 -2.86
CA HIS A 97 -9.52 -11.08 -3.19
C HIS A 97 -10.64 -10.49 -2.33
N GLU A 98 -10.40 -10.16 -1.06
CA GLU A 98 -11.39 -9.47 -0.21
C GLU A 98 -11.75 -8.08 -0.77
N PHE A 99 -10.77 -7.39 -1.33
CA PHE A 99 -10.99 -6.12 -2.03
C PHE A 99 -11.75 -6.31 -3.35
N MET A 100 -11.40 -7.33 -4.15
CA MET A 100 -12.08 -7.60 -5.42
C MET A 100 -13.55 -7.99 -5.26
N GLN A 101 -13.88 -8.74 -4.20
CA GLN A 101 -15.27 -9.15 -3.92
C GLN A 101 -16.23 -7.97 -3.72
N LEU A 102 -15.70 -6.78 -3.41
CA LEU A 102 -16.50 -5.56 -3.31
C LEU A 102 -17.18 -5.17 -4.61
N HIS A 103 -16.65 -5.57 -5.77
CA HIS A 103 -17.30 -5.29 -7.05
C HIS A 103 -18.74 -5.80 -7.07
N ASP A 104 -18.95 -7.08 -6.76
CA ASP A 104 -20.28 -7.66 -6.78
C ASP A 104 -21.15 -7.17 -5.61
N LEU A 105 -20.53 -6.87 -4.46
CA LEU A 105 -21.21 -6.25 -3.34
C LEU A 105 -21.76 -4.87 -3.68
N PHE A 106 -20.97 -4.00 -4.32
CA PHE A 106 -21.40 -2.66 -4.71
C PHE A 106 -22.54 -2.72 -5.73
N LYS A 107 -22.54 -3.73 -6.63
CA LYS A 107 -23.67 -3.99 -7.52
C LYS A 107 -24.94 -4.38 -6.77
N LYS A 108 -24.83 -5.23 -5.75
CA LYS A 108 -25.96 -5.57 -4.87
C LYS A 108 -26.50 -4.32 -4.17
N PHE A 109 -25.63 -3.51 -3.55
CA PHE A 109 -26.00 -2.26 -2.89
C PHE A 109 -26.70 -1.27 -3.84
N LYS A 110 -26.15 -1.08 -5.04
CA LYS A 110 -26.75 -0.22 -6.07
C LYS A 110 -28.14 -0.70 -6.49
N ARG A 111 -28.33 -2.02 -6.68
CA ARG A 111 -29.64 -2.62 -7.01
C ARG A 111 -30.65 -2.46 -5.86
N ALA A 112 -30.21 -2.69 -4.63
CA ALA A 112 -31.02 -2.54 -3.42
C ALA A 112 -31.24 -1.07 -2.99
N LYS A 113 -30.57 -0.11 -3.65
CA LYS A 113 -30.59 1.32 -3.32
C LYS A 113 -30.13 1.63 -1.88
N VAL A 114 -29.14 0.88 -1.40
CA VAL A 114 -28.51 1.08 -0.09
C VAL A 114 -27.07 1.54 -0.27
N ARG A 115 -26.53 2.31 0.68
CA ARG A 115 -25.13 2.79 0.68
C ARG A 115 -24.70 3.40 -0.67
N LEU A 116 -25.59 4.21 -1.26
CA LEU A 116 -25.37 4.83 -2.56
C LEU A 116 -24.30 5.92 -2.48
N VAL A 117 -23.45 5.96 -3.50
CA VAL A 117 -22.50 7.05 -3.71
C VAL A 117 -23.27 8.27 -4.25
N THR A 118 -23.03 9.42 -3.64
CA THR A 118 -23.60 10.75 -3.97
C THR A 118 -22.47 11.77 -4.10
N ASP A 119 -22.76 12.96 -4.61
CA ASP A 119 -21.75 14.01 -4.74
C ASP A 119 -21.17 14.48 -3.39
N GLU A 120 -21.95 14.37 -2.32
CA GLU A 120 -21.52 14.75 -0.97
C GLU A 120 -20.57 13.72 -0.34
N ASN A 121 -20.67 12.44 -0.71
CA ASN A 121 -19.90 11.36 -0.09
C ASN A 121 -18.91 10.66 -1.04
N LYS A 122 -18.86 11.03 -2.33
CA LYS A 122 -17.97 10.36 -3.32
C LYS A 122 -16.48 10.43 -2.98
N ILE A 123 -16.05 11.40 -2.18
CA ILE A 123 -14.65 11.49 -1.74
C ILE A 123 -14.24 10.26 -0.91
N ASP A 124 -15.23 9.66 -0.24
CA ASP A 124 -15.10 8.48 0.61
C ASP A 124 -15.26 7.16 -0.14
N ALA A 125 -15.70 7.25 -1.40
CA ALA A 125 -15.96 6.08 -2.21
C ALA A 125 -14.65 5.50 -2.77
N VAL A 126 -14.65 4.19 -2.94
CA VAL A 126 -13.52 3.43 -3.50
C VAL A 126 -13.98 2.84 -4.82
N THR A 127 -13.14 2.95 -5.86
CA THR A 127 -13.33 2.17 -7.09
C THR A 127 -12.67 0.81 -6.91
N VAL A 128 -13.33 -0.23 -7.41
CA VAL A 128 -12.89 -1.61 -7.21
C VAL A 128 -12.64 -2.28 -8.56
N PRO A 129 -11.62 -3.15 -8.65
CA PRO A 129 -11.32 -3.85 -9.88
C PRO A 129 -12.52 -4.64 -10.39
N THR A 130 -12.72 -4.62 -11.71
CA THR A 130 -13.61 -5.61 -12.32
C THR A 130 -13.06 -7.00 -12.09
N PRO A 131 -13.92 -8.02 -11.86
CA PRO A 131 -13.49 -9.40 -11.86
C PRO A 131 -12.74 -9.69 -13.15
N LEU A 132 -11.64 -10.42 -13.05
CA LEU A 132 -10.93 -10.95 -14.20
C LEU A 132 -11.87 -11.95 -14.89
N ARG A 133 -12.59 -11.49 -15.91
CA ARG A 133 -13.50 -12.32 -16.71
C ARG A 133 -12.67 -12.98 -17.79
N ASP A 134 -12.86 -14.29 -17.88
CA ASP A 134 -12.14 -15.21 -18.73
C ASP A 134 -10.70 -15.50 -18.29
N ARG A 135 -10.40 -16.80 -18.35
CA ARG A 135 -9.08 -17.44 -18.28
C ARG A 135 -8.05 -16.89 -19.28
N ILE A 136 -8.29 -15.76 -19.92
CA ILE A 136 -7.35 -15.15 -20.87
C ILE A 136 -6.11 -14.60 -20.14
N CYS A 137 -6.24 -14.27 -18.84
CA CYS A 137 -5.07 -14.05 -17.98
C CYS A 137 -4.44 -15.36 -17.47
N SER A 138 -5.08 -16.53 -17.58
CA SER A 138 -4.45 -17.81 -17.17
C SER A 138 -3.41 -18.30 -18.15
N ASP A 139 -3.43 -17.81 -19.40
CA ASP A 139 -2.41 -18.12 -20.39
C ASP A 139 -1.24 -17.12 -20.35
N ALA A 140 -1.45 -15.94 -19.73
CA ALA A 140 -0.45 -14.87 -19.55
C ALA A 140 0.16 -14.82 -18.12
N LEU A 141 -0.45 -15.51 -17.16
CA LEU A 141 0.14 -15.85 -15.86
C LEU A 141 0.65 -17.29 -15.99
N PRO A 142 1.96 -17.56 -16.09
CA PRO A 142 2.47 -18.93 -16.26
C PRO A 142 2.25 -19.86 -15.06
N PHE A 143 1.46 -19.46 -14.05
CA PHE A 143 1.44 -20.04 -12.71
C PHE A 143 0.02 -20.17 -12.16
N ASP A 144 -0.16 -21.10 -11.21
CA ASP A 144 -1.40 -21.29 -10.42
C ASP A 144 -2.03 -19.94 -10.07
N ASN A 145 -3.33 -19.78 -10.37
CA ASN A 145 -4.04 -18.52 -10.67
C ASN A 145 -4.26 -17.58 -9.47
N GLY A 146 -3.29 -17.37 -8.58
CA GLY A 146 -3.57 -16.75 -7.29
C GLY A 146 -4.62 -17.55 -6.49
N ASP A 147 -4.75 -18.84 -6.79
CA ASP A 147 -5.62 -19.80 -6.11
C ASP A 147 -5.12 -20.07 -4.68
N ASN A 148 -3.82 -19.84 -4.45
CA ASN A 148 -3.25 -19.89 -3.13
C ASN A 148 -3.32 -18.52 -2.44
N PRO A 149 -4.05 -18.38 -1.31
CA PRO A 149 -4.20 -17.10 -0.63
C PRO A 149 -2.90 -16.52 -0.06
N GLN A 150 -1.82 -17.31 0.01
CA GLN A 150 -0.49 -16.86 0.46
C GLN A 150 0.48 -16.54 -0.68
N GLN A 151 0.08 -16.72 -1.94
CA GLN A 151 0.84 -16.18 -3.06
C GLN A 151 0.68 -14.66 -3.10
N VAL A 152 1.74 -13.97 -3.55
CA VAL A 152 1.72 -12.53 -3.77
C VAL A 152 0.70 -12.16 -4.86
N ALA A 153 -0.09 -11.12 -4.60
CA ALA A 153 -0.99 -10.54 -5.58
C ALA A 153 -0.18 -9.74 -6.60
N VAL A 154 -0.40 -10.04 -7.89
CA VAL A 154 0.32 -9.43 -9.01
C VAL A 154 -0.63 -8.98 -10.11
N THR A 155 -0.13 -8.22 -11.09
CA THR A 155 -0.84 -7.76 -12.30
C THR A 155 -1.77 -6.56 -12.11
N MET A 156 -1.84 -6.02 -10.89
CA MET A 156 -2.57 -4.77 -10.64
C MET A 156 -1.78 -3.55 -11.09
N THR A 157 -2.49 -2.51 -11.49
CA THR A 157 -1.92 -1.17 -11.69
C THR A 157 -1.56 -0.51 -10.36
N GLN A 158 -0.68 0.50 -10.39
CA GLN A 158 -0.43 1.36 -9.23
C GLN A 158 -1.74 1.97 -8.70
N TYR A 159 -2.65 2.39 -9.59
CA TYR A 159 -3.95 2.92 -9.20
C TYR A 159 -4.79 1.92 -8.39
N ALA A 160 -4.86 0.66 -8.82
CA ALA A 160 -5.59 -0.36 -8.08
C ALA A 160 -4.97 -0.63 -6.70
N ALA A 161 -3.63 -0.64 -6.61
CA ALA A 161 -2.92 -0.74 -5.33
C ALA A 161 -3.20 0.46 -4.41
N MET A 162 -3.30 1.68 -4.96
CA MET A 162 -3.72 2.88 -4.21
C MET A 162 -5.16 2.74 -3.70
N GLN A 163 -6.09 2.26 -4.52
CA GLN A 163 -7.49 2.04 -4.12
C GLN A 163 -7.63 0.92 -3.08
N PHE A 164 -6.80 -0.13 -3.12
CA PHE A 164 -6.72 -1.12 -2.06
C PHE A 164 -6.32 -0.47 -0.73
N SER A 165 -5.29 0.39 -0.74
CA SER A 165 -4.86 1.11 0.47
C SER A 165 -5.93 2.09 0.98
N LYS A 166 -6.70 2.72 0.07
CA LYS A 166 -7.87 3.54 0.40
C LYS A 166 -8.93 2.70 1.07
N TRP A 167 -9.31 1.56 0.49
CA TRP A 167 -10.28 0.63 1.07
C TRP A 167 -9.89 0.21 2.49
N LEU A 168 -8.65 -0.25 2.67
CA LEU A 168 -8.17 -0.69 3.98
C LEU A 168 -8.21 0.46 5.00
N SER A 169 -7.83 1.67 4.59
CA SER A 169 -7.90 2.85 5.44
C SER A 169 -9.30 3.17 5.91
N ARG A 170 -10.23 3.18 4.96
CA ARG A 170 -11.65 3.49 5.20
C ARG A 170 -12.34 2.46 6.05
N LEU A 171 -11.99 1.20 5.88
CA LEU A 171 -12.57 0.08 6.59
C LEU A 171 -12.11 0.02 8.06
N THR A 172 -10.87 0.46 8.33
CA THR A 172 -10.20 0.28 9.63
C THR A 172 -10.09 1.55 10.46
N GLY A 173 -10.38 2.72 9.86
CA GLY A 173 -10.14 4.03 10.48
C GLY A 173 -8.67 4.45 10.52
N GLN A 174 -7.74 3.60 10.07
CA GLN A 174 -6.31 3.89 9.98
C GLN A 174 -5.94 4.48 8.62
N GLN A 175 -4.73 5.04 8.47
CA GLN A 175 -4.28 5.65 7.21
C GLN A 175 -3.23 4.77 6.53
N TYR A 176 -3.68 3.87 5.67
CA TYR A 176 -2.81 3.07 4.81
C TYR A 176 -2.58 3.76 3.46
N ARG A 177 -1.37 3.62 2.91
CA ARG A 177 -1.00 4.08 1.57
C ARG A 177 0.15 3.25 1.01
N LEU A 178 0.44 3.40 -0.27
CA LEU A 178 1.71 2.93 -0.82
C LEU A 178 2.89 3.72 -0.23
N PRO A 179 4.08 3.10 -0.10
CA PRO A 179 5.30 3.81 0.26
C PRO A 179 5.76 4.73 -0.88
N SER A 180 6.50 5.80 -0.55
CA SER A 180 7.36 6.46 -1.55
C SER A 180 8.58 5.60 -1.89
N GLU A 181 9.28 5.93 -2.97
CA GLU A 181 10.55 5.29 -3.34
C GLU A 181 11.54 5.35 -2.16
N ALA A 182 11.67 6.52 -1.52
CA ALA A 182 12.59 6.71 -0.41
C ALA A 182 12.19 5.93 0.86
N GLU A 183 10.90 5.86 1.17
CA GLU A 183 10.41 5.05 2.30
C GLU A 183 10.63 3.56 2.07
N TRP A 184 10.40 3.11 0.83
CA TRP A 184 10.62 1.72 0.44
C TRP A 184 12.09 1.35 0.55
N GLU A 185 13.02 2.17 0.03
CA GLU A 185 14.45 1.87 0.11
C GLU A 185 14.98 1.87 1.54
N HIS A 186 14.54 2.83 2.35
CA HIS A 186 14.91 2.91 3.77
C HIS A 186 14.44 1.68 4.56
N ALA A 187 13.23 1.22 4.29
CA ALA A 187 12.70 0.00 4.88
C ALA A 187 13.43 -1.25 4.38
N ALA A 188 13.71 -1.33 3.07
CA ALA A 188 14.38 -2.46 2.44
C ALA A 188 15.78 -2.69 3.00
N LEU A 189 16.55 -1.62 3.26
CA LEU A 189 17.89 -1.69 3.85
C LEU A 189 17.92 -2.33 5.24
N GLY A 190 16.84 -2.27 6.02
CA GLY A 190 16.82 -2.83 7.37
C GLY A 190 17.90 -2.22 8.28
N GLY A 191 18.24 -0.94 8.09
CA GLY A 191 19.28 -0.27 8.87
C GLY A 191 20.73 -0.64 8.49
N THR A 192 20.92 -1.42 7.43
CA THR A 192 22.24 -1.75 6.89
C THR A 192 22.70 -0.73 5.85
N VAL A 193 23.98 -0.80 5.46
CA VAL A 193 24.55 0.02 4.39
C VAL A 193 25.04 -0.90 3.27
N GLY A 194 24.64 -0.59 2.04
CA GLY A 194 25.08 -1.31 0.86
C GLY A 194 23.94 -1.58 -0.12
N PRO A 195 24.22 -2.27 -1.22
CA PRO A 195 23.21 -2.57 -2.23
C PRO A 195 22.23 -3.67 -1.82
N TYR A 196 22.57 -4.48 -0.81
CA TYR A 196 21.74 -5.58 -0.30
C TYR A 196 21.63 -5.52 1.21
N SER A 197 20.42 -5.69 1.75
CA SER A 197 20.13 -5.70 3.18
C SER A 197 20.77 -6.87 3.92
N CYS A 198 21.07 -7.96 3.21
CA CYS A 198 21.81 -9.12 3.72
C CYS A 198 23.33 -8.91 3.76
N GLY A 199 23.82 -7.73 3.33
CA GLY A 199 25.23 -7.32 3.34
C GLY A 199 26.03 -7.69 2.08
N GLY A 200 25.51 -8.53 1.19
CA GLY A 200 26.22 -8.92 -0.04
C GLY A 200 25.45 -9.89 -0.92
N VAL A 201 25.80 -9.93 -2.21
CA VAL A 201 25.15 -10.79 -3.21
C VAL A 201 25.34 -12.29 -2.92
N ASP A 202 26.43 -12.65 -2.25
CA ASP A 202 26.75 -14.00 -1.80
C ASP A 202 25.73 -14.59 -0.82
N LYS A 203 25.00 -13.73 -0.12
CA LYS A 203 23.94 -14.11 0.83
C LYS A 203 22.53 -13.92 0.28
N LEU A 204 22.38 -13.35 -0.91
CA LEU A 204 21.08 -12.97 -1.47
C LEU A 204 20.12 -14.17 -1.56
N GLN A 205 20.63 -15.36 -1.88
CA GLN A 205 19.85 -16.59 -1.99
C GLN A 205 19.05 -16.97 -0.74
N ASP A 206 19.46 -16.50 0.45
CA ASP A 206 18.79 -16.78 1.72
C ASP A 206 17.65 -15.78 2.00
N TYR A 207 17.64 -14.63 1.32
CA TYR A 207 16.73 -13.50 1.56
C TYR A 207 15.78 -13.21 0.39
N ALA A 208 16.10 -13.71 -0.81
CA ALA A 208 15.42 -13.35 -2.05
C ALA A 208 15.05 -14.56 -2.90
N TRP A 209 13.93 -14.44 -3.62
CA TRP A 209 13.62 -15.25 -4.80
C TRP A 209 14.00 -14.47 -6.05
N TYR A 210 14.91 -14.99 -6.86
CA TYR A 210 15.40 -14.35 -8.08
C TYR A 210 15.80 -15.43 -9.10
N VAL A 211 16.18 -15.05 -10.32
CA VAL A 211 16.30 -15.99 -11.46
C VAL A 211 17.16 -17.23 -11.16
N ALA A 212 18.17 -17.11 -10.28
CA ALA A 212 19.07 -18.21 -9.96
C ALA A 212 18.49 -19.25 -8.98
N ASN A 213 17.43 -18.94 -8.23
CA ASN A 213 16.88 -19.82 -7.20
C ASN A 213 15.34 -19.92 -7.20
N ALA A 214 14.65 -19.19 -8.07
CA ALA A 214 13.19 -19.14 -8.08
C ALA A 214 12.53 -20.29 -8.85
N ASP A 215 13.27 -21.09 -9.63
CA ASP A 215 12.73 -22.13 -10.51
C ASP A 215 11.67 -21.61 -11.49
N GLU A 216 11.91 -20.42 -12.05
CA GLU A 216 11.04 -19.74 -13.01
C GLU A 216 9.59 -19.59 -12.53
N LYS A 217 9.35 -19.30 -11.24
CA LYS A 217 7.99 -19.11 -10.69
C LYS A 217 7.92 -18.10 -9.56
N LEU A 218 6.71 -17.59 -9.35
CA LEU A 218 6.32 -16.87 -8.14
C LEU A 218 6.33 -17.79 -6.91
N HIS A 219 6.67 -17.23 -5.76
CA HIS A 219 6.66 -17.95 -4.49
C HIS A 219 5.61 -17.37 -3.52
N GLN A 220 5.28 -18.16 -2.50
CA GLN A 220 4.52 -17.65 -1.37
C GLN A 220 5.33 -16.59 -0.64
N VAL A 221 4.64 -15.60 -0.10
CA VAL A 221 5.28 -14.55 0.69
C VAL A 221 5.92 -15.13 1.96
N GLY A 222 6.99 -14.51 2.44
CA GLY A 222 7.70 -14.89 3.66
C GLY A 222 8.47 -16.21 3.54
N GLY A 223 8.79 -16.66 2.32
CA GLY A 223 9.49 -17.92 2.07
C GLY A 223 11.00 -17.89 2.30
N LYS A 224 11.57 -16.70 2.51
CA LYS A 224 13.00 -16.44 2.74
C LYS A 224 13.24 -15.75 4.08
N LEU A 225 14.50 -15.47 4.43
CA LEU A 225 14.83 -14.72 5.64
C LEU A 225 14.40 -13.26 5.51
N PRO A 226 13.86 -12.64 6.58
CA PRO A 226 13.55 -11.22 6.58
C PRO A 226 14.82 -10.38 6.78
N ASN A 227 14.74 -9.08 6.46
CA ASN A 227 15.75 -8.11 6.87
C ASN A 227 15.70 -7.83 8.39
N GLN A 228 16.58 -6.95 8.89
CA GLN A 228 16.72 -6.70 10.33
C GLN A 228 15.48 -6.06 10.99
N TYR A 229 14.55 -5.51 10.20
CA TYR A 229 13.28 -4.97 10.70
C TYR A 229 12.16 -6.03 10.72
N GLY A 230 12.43 -7.23 10.21
CA GLY A 230 11.44 -8.29 10.09
C GLY A 230 10.57 -8.18 8.82
N LEU A 231 11.03 -7.45 7.80
CA LEU A 231 10.38 -7.36 6.49
C LEU A 231 10.90 -8.45 5.57
N TYR A 232 9.99 -9.18 4.93
CA TYR A 232 10.29 -10.26 4.00
C TYR A 232 10.19 -9.77 2.56
N ASP A 233 10.90 -10.47 1.67
CA ASP A 233 10.79 -10.32 0.21
C ASP A 233 11.00 -8.88 -0.28
N MET A 234 11.78 -8.08 0.46
CA MET A 234 12.13 -6.71 0.05
C MET A 234 13.09 -6.69 -1.16
N GLN A 235 13.68 -7.83 -1.51
CA GLN A 235 14.61 -7.98 -2.61
C GLN A 235 14.27 -9.30 -3.31
N GLY A 236 13.76 -9.24 -4.55
CA GLY A 236 13.24 -10.38 -5.29
C GLY A 236 11.75 -10.66 -5.07
N ASN A 237 11.31 -11.86 -5.47
CA ASN A 237 9.92 -12.30 -5.58
C ASN A 237 9.12 -11.49 -6.61
N VAL A 238 8.71 -10.25 -6.31
CA VAL A 238 8.05 -9.37 -7.29
C VAL A 238 8.53 -7.94 -7.20
N TRP A 239 8.42 -7.23 -8.31
CA TRP A 239 8.49 -5.78 -8.30
C TRP A 239 7.32 -5.20 -7.51
N GLU A 240 7.54 -4.10 -6.80
CA GLU A 240 6.54 -3.46 -5.97
C GLU A 240 6.26 -2.02 -6.39
N TRP A 241 4.97 -1.69 -6.51
CA TRP A 241 4.51 -0.32 -6.69
C TRP A 241 4.89 0.57 -5.50
N VAL A 242 5.60 1.66 -5.81
CA VAL A 242 5.72 2.85 -4.95
C VAL A 242 4.87 3.98 -5.51
N LEU A 243 4.74 5.11 -4.80
CA LEU A 243 3.96 6.27 -5.24
C LEU A 243 4.58 7.03 -6.43
N ASP A 244 5.90 6.97 -6.53
CA ASP A 244 6.69 7.84 -7.39
C ASP A 244 6.55 7.50 -8.88
N ALA A 245 6.64 8.52 -9.73
CA ALA A 245 6.92 8.35 -11.14
C ALA A 245 8.35 7.85 -11.34
N TYR A 246 8.60 7.14 -12.43
CA TYR A 246 9.94 6.69 -12.74
C TYR A 246 10.78 7.83 -13.31
N VAL A 247 11.91 8.10 -12.66
CA VAL A 247 12.96 8.99 -13.18
C VAL A 247 14.29 8.24 -13.21
N ALA A 248 14.98 8.25 -14.35
CA ALA A 248 16.23 7.49 -14.51
C ALA A 248 17.35 7.97 -13.57
N ALA A 249 17.35 9.27 -13.23
CA ALA A 249 18.25 9.87 -12.25
C ALA A 249 17.50 10.92 -11.44
N PRO A 250 17.94 11.22 -10.19
CA PRO A 250 17.40 12.32 -9.42
C PRO A 250 17.43 13.64 -10.20
N PRO A 251 16.37 14.47 -10.12
CA PRO A 251 16.40 15.82 -10.66
C PRO A 251 17.56 16.62 -10.06
N ALA A 252 18.30 17.35 -10.91
CA ALA A 252 19.53 18.04 -10.52
C ALA A 252 19.30 19.07 -9.40
N GLU A 253 18.11 19.67 -9.36
CA GLU A 253 17.67 20.61 -8.34
C GLU A 253 17.54 20.00 -6.94
N LEU A 254 17.47 18.67 -6.81
CA LEU A 254 17.43 18.01 -5.50
C LEU A 254 18.82 17.81 -4.90
N SER A 255 19.88 17.88 -5.72
CA SER A 255 21.26 17.62 -5.30
C SER A 255 21.63 18.41 -4.04
N GLY A 256 22.17 17.70 -3.04
CA GLY A 256 22.62 18.25 -1.77
C GLY A 256 21.50 18.70 -0.82
N LYS A 257 20.22 18.71 -1.25
CA LYS A 257 19.10 19.10 -0.39
C LYS A 257 18.78 18.03 0.65
N THR A 258 18.08 18.46 1.68
CA THR A 258 17.40 17.60 2.65
C THR A 258 15.92 17.91 2.60
N LEU A 259 15.12 16.91 2.25
CA LEU A 259 13.69 17.03 1.95
C LEU A 259 12.89 16.21 2.97
N THR A 260 11.62 16.56 3.16
CA THR A 260 10.62 15.63 3.71
C THR A 260 10.23 14.58 2.68
N VAL A 261 9.59 13.49 3.10
CA VAL A 261 9.04 12.48 2.17
C VAL A 261 8.12 13.13 1.13
N ALA A 262 7.19 14.00 1.56
CA ALA A 262 6.21 14.60 0.65
C ALA A 262 6.84 15.51 -0.43
N GLU A 263 7.97 16.16 -0.11
CA GLU A 263 8.76 16.97 -1.05
C GLU A 263 9.64 16.13 -1.97
N ALA A 264 10.02 14.92 -1.54
CA ALA A 264 10.86 14.01 -2.31
C ALA A 264 10.08 13.14 -3.30
N ILE A 265 8.76 12.97 -3.10
CA ILE A 265 7.93 12.17 -4.01
C ILE A 265 7.87 12.84 -5.38
N GLU A 266 8.26 12.10 -6.42
CA GLU A 266 8.02 12.49 -7.80
C GLU A 266 6.59 12.11 -8.19
N TRP A 267 5.66 13.06 -8.09
CA TRP A 267 4.24 12.77 -8.28
C TRP A 267 3.90 12.48 -9.75
N PRO A 268 3.25 11.34 -10.09
CA PRO A 268 2.95 10.98 -11.47
C PRO A 268 1.95 11.91 -12.15
N ILE A 269 2.44 12.85 -12.96
CA ILE A 269 1.60 13.73 -13.79
C ILE A 269 1.24 13.09 -15.13
N GLU A 270 1.99 12.07 -15.55
CA GLU A 270 1.75 11.21 -16.70
C GLU A 270 1.35 9.79 -16.22
N PRO A 271 0.62 9.01 -17.03
CA PRO A 271 0.16 7.68 -16.63
C PRO A 271 1.30 6.65 -16.45
N TYR A 272 2.41 6.80 -17.16
CA TYR A 272 3.62 5.96 -17.11
C TYR A 272 4.82 6.75 -17.70
N PRO A 273 6.08 6.38 -17.42
CA PRO A 273 6.51 5.27 -16.57
C PRO A 273 6.36 5.59 -15.07
N LEU A 274 5.80 4.64 -14.32
CA LEU A 274 5.69 4.67 -12.86
C LEU A 274 6.80 3.82 -12.23
N CYS A 275 7.24 4.17 -11.02
CA CYS A 275 8.39 3.55 -10.39
C CYS A 275 8.04 2.23 -9.70
N LEU A 276 8.91 1.24 -9.89
CA LEU A 276 8.88 -0.06 -9.24
C LEU A 276 10.19 -0.35 -8.53
N LYS A 277 10.12 -1.07 -7.40
CA LYS A 277 11.27 -1.43 -6.57
C LYS A 277 11.31 -2.93 -6.26
N GLY A 278 12.47 -3.47 -5.87
CA GLY A 278 12.59 -4.83 -5.33
C GLY A 278 13.22 -5.87 -6.24
N GLY A 279 12.97 -5.82 -7.56
CA GLY A 279 13.31 -6.93 -8.45
C GLY A 279 12.32 -8.08 -8.33
N SER A 280 12.29 -8.97 -9.31
CA SER A 280 11.38 -10.13 -9.31
C SER A 280 12.09 -11.47 -9.30
N TRP A 281 11.30 -12.55 -9.19
CA TRP A 281 11.75 -13.93 -9.32
C TRP A 281 12.44 -14.23 -10.66
N ASP A 282 12.16 -13.46 -11.72
CA ASP A 282 12.71 -13.63 -13.06
C ASP A 282 13.94 -12.73 -13.33
N ASP A 283 14.30 -11.92 -12.34
CA ASP A 283 15.38 -10.94 -12.47
C ASP A 283 16.72 -11.45 -11.94
N GLY A 284 17.80 -10.91 -12.49
CA GLY A 284 19.14 -11.12 -11.95
C GLY A 284 19.35 -10.39 -10.61
N PRO A 285 20.43 -10.73 -9.87
CA PRO A 285 20.74 -10.11 -8.58
C PRO A 285 20.90 -8.59 -8.64
N GLU A 286 21.31 -8.05 -9.80
CA GLU A 286 21.47 -6.61 -10.01
C GLU A 286 20.16 -5.82 -9.88
N ALA A 287 19.04 -6.40 -10.34
CA ALA A 287 17.71 -5.82 -10.19
C ALA A 287 17.13 -6.01 -8.78
N CYS A 288 17.69 -6.93 -7.99
CA CYS A 288 17.34 -7.10 -6.58
C CYS A 288 18.03 -6.08 -5.67
N LYS A 289 18.94 -5.22 -6.16
CA LYS A 289 19.58 -4.19 -5.33
C LYS A 289 18.54 -3.22 -4.80
N VAL A 290 18.69 -2.73 -3.58
CA VAL A 290 17.72 -1.80 -2.98
C VAL A 290 17.50 -0.54 -3.83
N ALA A 291 18.58 0.01 -4.41
CA ALA A 291 18.52 1.18 -5.27
C ALA A 291 18.08 0.87 -6.72
N ALA A 292 17.99 -0.41 -7.11
CA ALA A 292 17.50 -0.77 -8.44
C ALA A 292 16.02 -0.41 -8.57
N LYS A 293 15.61 -0.11 -9.79
CA LYS A 293 14.24 0.26 -10.11
C LYS A 293 13.90 -0.05 -11.55
N LEU A 294 12.61 -0.27 -11.80
CA LEU A 294 12.03 -0.48 -13.11
C LEU A 294 10.96 0.60 -13.35
N GLY A 295 10.87 1.10 -14.58
CA GLY A 295 9.79 1.97 -15.01
C GLY A 295 8.68 1.16 -15.66
N SER A 296 7.42 1.48 -15.37
CA SER A 296 6.28 0.83 -16.03
C SER A 296 6.18 1.18 -17.52
N ASP A 297 5.62 0.27 -18.29
CA ASP A 297 5.32 0.48 -19.71
C ASP A 297 3.87 0.06 -19.97
N ASP A 298 2.93 0.98 -19.79
CA ASP A 298 1.50 0.65 -19.94
C ASP A 298 1.14 0.25 -21.38
N GLU A 299 1.86 0.74 -22.40
CA GLU A 299 1.64 0.36 -23.80
C GLU A 299 1.93 -1.12 -24.01
N GLU A 300 3.09 -1.59 -23.54
CA GLU A 300 3.47 -3.00 -23.62
C GLU A 300 2.63 -3.86 -22.67
N TRP A 301 2.40 -3.38 -21.44
CA TRP A 301 1.82 -4.19 -20.36
C TRP A 301 0.30 -4.38 -20.51
N LYS A 302 -0.35 -3.56 -21.33
CA LYS A 302 -1.76 -3.66 -21.70
C LYS A 302 -1.98 -4.07 -23.16
N MET A 303 -0.93 -4.43 -23.90
CA MET A 303 -1.01 -4.71 -25.34
C MET A 303 -2.09 -5.75 -25.69
N HIS A 304 -2.34 -6.72 -24.80
CA HIS A 304 -3.33 -7.77 -25.00
C HIS A 304 -4.62 -7.59 -24.19
N ASP A 305 -4.85 -6.41 -23.58
CA ASP A 305 -6.11 -6.10 -22.93
C ASP A 305 -7.20 -5.92 -24.02
N PRO A 306 -8.22 -6.80 -24.06
CA PRO A 306 -9.24 -6.75 -25.11
C PRO A 306 -10.26 -5.61 -24.90
N ASN A 307 -10.19 -4.89 -23.77
CA ASN A 307 -11.18 -3.90 -23.40
C ASN A 307 -10.91 -2.52 -24.02
N ILE A 308 -11.97 -1.83 -24.43
CA ILE A 308 -11.92 -0.43 -24.87
C ILE A 308 -12.99 0.35 -24.10
N PRO A 309 -12.64 1.35 -23.27
CA PRO A 309 -11.27 1.80 -22.93
C PRO A 309 -10.49 0.73 -22.15
N LEU A 310 -9.15 0.82 -22.10
CA LEU A 310 -8.27 -0.12 -21.37
C LEU A 310 -8.49 -0.11 -19.86
N SER A 311 -8.02 -1.16 -19.18
CA SER A 311 -8.27 -1.33 -17.74
C SER A 311 -7.43 -0.38 -16.90
N PRO A 312 -8.05 0.44 -16.02
CA PRO A 312 -7.29 1.21 -15.04
C PRO A 312 -6.86 0.34 -13.86
N TRP A 313 -7.32 -0.92 -13.74
CA TRP A 313 -7.02 -1.79 -12.60
C TRP A 313 -6.05 -2.93 -12.88
N TRP A 314 -5.92 -3.33 -14.15
CA TRP A 314 -5.23 -4.57 -14.52
C TRP A 314 -4.25 -4.34 -15.67
N PHE A 315 -3.13 -5.05 -15.59
CA PHE A 315 -2.24 -5.34 -16.70
C PHE A 315 -2.48 -6.77 -17.20
N THR A 316 -2.04 -7.06 -18.41
CA THR A 316 -2.31 -8.36 -19.07
C THR A 316 -1.06 -9.05 -19.57
N ASN A 317 0.10 -8.41 -19.49
CA ASN A 317 1.33 -8.86 -20.12
C ASN A 317 2.50 -8.91 -19.15
N TYR A 318 3.40 -9.85 -19.39
CA TYR A 318 4.73 -9.83 -18.79
C TYR A 318 5.47 -8.54 -19.21
N PRO A 319 6.26 -7.89 -18.35
CA PRO A 319 6.61 -8.27 -16.96
C PRO A 319 5.60 -7.87 -15.88
N ALA A 320 4.46 -7.24 -16.21
CA ALA A 320 3.50 -6.76 -15.20
C ALA A 320 2.86 -7.89 -14.35
N ASN A 321 2.90 -9.13 -14.83
CA ASN A 321 2.54 -10.31 -14.05
C ASN A 321 3.52 -10.63 -12.91
N CYS A 322 4.64 -9.91 -12.81
CA CYS A 322 5.62 -9.97 -11.73
C CYS A 322 5.64 -8.68 -10.92
N VAL A 323 4.53 -7.94 -10.90
CA VAL A 323 4.39 -6.64 -10.22
C VAL A 323 3.24 -6.70 -9.21
N GLY A 324 3.59 -6.57 -7.94
CA GLY A 324 2.67 -6.47 -6.81
C GLY A 324 2.87 -5.15 -6.04
N PHE A 325 2.55 -5.17 -4.74
CA PHE A 325 2.74 -4.01 -3.87
C PHE A 325 2.63 -4.40 -2.40
N ARG A 326 3.09 -3.50 -1.52
CA ARG A 326 2.82 -3.55 -0.08
C ARG A 326 2.37 -2.19 0.44
N VAL A 327 1.67 -2.19 1.57
CA VAL A 327 1.13 -0.96 2.18
C VAL A 327 1.95 -0.52 3.38
N ILE A 328 1.92 0.77 3.68
CA ILE A 328 2.45 1.36 4.90
C ILE A 328 1.38 2.15 5.64
N ARG A 329 1.59 2.34 6.94
CA ARG A 329 0.79 3.17 7.84
C ARG A 329 1.72 4.14 8.58
N PRO A 330 1.65 5.46 8.36
CA PRO A 330 2.51 6.42 9.05
C PRO A 330 2.21 6.43 10.56
N LEU A 331 3.22 6.71 11.38
CA LEU A 331 3.02 6.90 12.83
C LEU A 331 2.13 8.11 13.09
N GLN A 332 2.45 9.22 12.45
CA GLN A 332 1.68 10.45 12.54
C GLN A 332 0.56 10.43 11.51
N ARG A 333 -0.67 10.67 11.98
CA ARG A 333 -1.80 10.82 11.07
C ARG A 333 -1.64 12.09 10.24
N LEU A 334 -1.80 11.95 8.93
CA LEU A 334 -1.86 13.06 8.00
C LEU A 334 -3.27 13.70 8.05
N PRO A 335 -3.40 15.00 7.72
CA PRO A 335 -4.71 15.59 7.48
C PRO A 335 -5.48 14.81 6.41
N ASN A 336 -6.80 14.69 6.56
CA ASN A 336 -7.63 13.87 5.66
C ASN A 336 -7.55 14.36 4.21
N GLU A 337 -7.50 15.67 3.99
CA GLU A 337 -7.32 16.29 2.68
C GLU A 337 -5.97 15.93 2.04
N ALA A 338 -4.92 15.74 2.84
CA ALA A 338 -3.62 15.33 2.33
C ALA A 338 -3.63 13.86 1.90
N MET A 339 -4.37 12.99 2.60
CA MET A 339 -4.49 11.57 2.27
C MET A 339 -5.10 11.31 0.89
N VAL A 340 -5.97 12.20 0.40
CA VAL A 340 -6.57 12.07 -0.94
C VAL A 340 -5.50 11.95 -2.03
N ARG A 341 -4.39 12.70 -1.91
CA ARG A 341 -3.30 12.66 -2.89
C ARG A 341 -2.59 11.30 -2.95
N TYR A 342 -2.63 10.52 -1.86
CA TYR A 342 -2.04 9.19 -1.78
C TYR A 342 -2.97 8.07 -2.25
N TRP A 343 -4.25 8.38 -2.50
CA TRP A 343 -5.25 7.41 -2.93
C TRP A 343 -5.77 7.66 -4.34
N GLU A 344 -5.66 8.89 -4.83
CA GLU A 344 -6.11 9.27 -6.16
C GLU A 344 -4.92 9.49 -7.11
N PRO A 345 -5.02 9.06 -8.37
CA PRO A 345 -3.96 9.27 -9.34
C PRO A 345 -3.75 10.76 -9.56
N SER A 346 -2.54 11.17 -9.92
CA SER A 346 -2.25 12.58 -10.25
C SER A 346 -2.48 12.87 -11.73
N ALA A 347 -2.12 11.93 -12.62
CA ALA A 347 -2.25 12.02 -14.07
C ALA A 347 -3.70 12.25 -14.54
N ALA A 348 -3.87 13.24 -15.43
CA ALA A 348 -5.19 13.64 -15.94
C ALA A 348 -5.81 12.60 -16.86
N GLU A 349 -4.99 11.83 -17.59
CA GLU A 349 -5.45 10.73 -18.45
C GLU A 349 -6.01 9.57 -17.63
N THR A 350 -5.26 9.08 -16.64
CA THR A 350 -5.73 8.02 -15.73
C THR A 350 -7.06 8.39 -15.06
N LYS A 351 -7.22 9.65 -14.62
CA LYS A 351 -8.50 10.14 -14.06
C LYS A 351 -9.66 10.02 -15.05
N ARG A 352 -9.44 10.39 -16.31
CA ARG A 352 -10.47 10.30 -17.36
C ARG A 352 -10.85 8.84 -17.61
N ASP A 353 -9.87 7.95 -17.75
CA ASP A 353 -10.12 6.53 -17.99
C ASP A 353 -10.96 5.89 -16.87
N ILE A 354 -10.66 6.23 -15.61
CA ILE A 354 -11.43 5.78 -14.45
C ILE A 354 -12.87 6.29 -14.52
N ILE A 355 -13.06 7.58 -14.77
CA ILE A 355 -14.39 8.19 -14.88
C ILE A 355 -15.18 7.52 -16.01
N ASP A 356 -14.59 7.33 -17.18
CA ASP A 356 -15.23 6.73 -18.35
C ASP A 356 -15.64 5.28 -18.07
N ARG A 357 -14.78 4.49 -17.41
CA ARG A 357 -15.10 3.11 -16.99
C ARG A 357 -16.23 3.05 -15.97
N VAL A 358 -16.16 3.86 -14.90
CA VAL A 358 -17.15 3.85 -13.82
C VAL A 358 -18.51 4.37 -14.31
N THR A 359 -18.53 5.45 -15.10
CA THR A 359 -19.77 6.00 -15.66
C THR A 359 -20.35 5.12 -16.77
N GLY A 360 -19.50 4.46 -17.55
CA GLY A 360 -19.87 3.51 -18.59
C GLY A 360 -20.41 2.16 -18.08
N GLN A 361 -20.54 1.97 -16.76
CA GLN A 361 -20.95 0.70 -16.13
C GLN A 361 -19.98 -0.47 -16.35
N TRP A 362 -18.72 -0.16 -16.68
CA TRP A 362 -17.61 -1.11 -16.82
C TRP A 362 -16.72 -1.14 -15.58
N GLY A 363 -17.08 -0.42 -14.53
CA GLY A 363 -16.44 -0.44 -13.22
C GLY A 363 -17.46 -0.15 -12.14
N GLU A 364 -17.12 -0.47 -10.89
CA GLU A 364 -17.98 -0.23 -9.75
C GLU A 364 -17.30 0.70 -8.75
N ILE A 365 -18.12 1.52 -8.09
CA ILE A 365 -17.72 2.47 -7.06
C ILE A 365 -18.70 2.35 -5.90
N GLY A 366 -18.19 2.37 -4.67
CA GLY A 366 -19.01 2.19 -3.48
C GLY A 366 -18.42 2.80 -2.23
N LEU A 367 -19.28 3.05 -1.25
CA LEU A 367 -18.89 3.65 0.02
C LEU A 367 -18.24 2.62 0.94
N VAL A 368 -17.02 2.96 1.40
CA VAL A 368 -16.29 2.20 2.39
C VAL A 368 -16.18 3.02 3.68
N ASP A 369 -16.60 2.41 4.78
CA ASP A 369 -16.51 2.93 6.14
C ASP A 369 -16.53 1.76 7.12
N GLU A 370 -16.36 2.05 8.41
CA GLU A 370 -16.38 1.07 9.50
C GLU A 370 -17.71 0.28 9.61
N LYS A 371 -18.79 0.74 8.95
CA LYS A 371 -20.09 0.05 8.93
C LYS A 371 -20.21 -0.93 7.76
N LEU A 372 -19.25 -0.96 6.83
CA LEU A 372 -19.25 -1.87 5.70
C LEU A 372 -19.29 -3.36 6.12
N PRO A 373 -18.54 -3.83 7.15
CA PRO A 373 -18.60 -5.24 7.58
C PRO A 373 -19.99 -5.70 8.01
N GLU A 374 -20.75 -4.84 8.71
CA GLU A 374 -22.12 -5.15 9.10
C GLU A 374 -23.04 -5.21 7.86
N ALA A 375 -22.85 -4.29 6.91
CA ALA A 375 -23.60 -4.28 5.65
C ALA A 375 -23.29 -5.51 4.78
N MET A 376 -22.03 -5.96 4.77
CA MET A 376 -21.61 -7.20 4.10
C MET A 376 -22.35 -8.41 4.66
N LYS A 377 -22.41 -8.55 6.00
CA LYS A 377 -23.12 -9.66 6.65
C LYS A 377 -24.61 -9.70 6.26
N LYS A 378 -25.27 -8.54 6.21
CA LYS A 378 -26.69 -8.44 5.79
C LYS A 378 -26.87 -8.86 4.34
N ALA A 379 -26.01 -8.40 3.43
CA ALA A 379 -26.09 -8.70 1.99
C ALA A 379 -25.76 -10.15 1.60
N HIS A 380 -25.25 -10.97 2.52
CA HIS A 380 -25.05 -12.42 2.34
C HIS A 380 -26.21 -13.26 2.86
N GLN A 381 -27.09 -12.69 3.69
CA GLN A 381 -28.26 -13.36 4.25
C GLN A 381 -29.51 -13.19 3.38
N GLU A 382 -29.48 -12.22 2.46
CA GLU A 382 -30.48 -11.92 1.42
C GLU A 382 -30.04 -12.48 0.07
#